data_AF-A0A100VZ53-F1
#
_entry.id   AF-A0A100VZ53-F1
#
_cell.length_a   1.000
_cell.length_b   1.000
_cell.length_c   1.000
_cell.angle_alpha   90.00
_cell.angle_beta   90.00
_cell.angle_gamma   90.00
#
_symmetry.space_group_name_H-M   'P 1'
#
loop_
_entity.id
_entity.type
_entity.pdbx_description
1 polymer ?
#
loop_
_entity_poly.entity_id
_entity_poly.type
_entity_poly.pdbx_seq_one_letter_code
_entity_poly.pdbx_strand_id
1 'polypeptide(L)'
;MLFAADALFWTQAIYEVGVGLSAVLVNIQVVIVPLLARLIDREPLSARFVAVLPVVLLGTVLTGGVFESGVAGTAPVAGTIHSALAALCYSAFLFLLRRGGPGQPPVQSYVTIIGSAACAALAGGALWGGVTLVPGWGPAGWLALTAMCGQVLGWLLVALSTPLLRAEVSSAVLLLTPVGALLLGAICLGQVPSAWQTLGCGLILASAYRITARAAAM
;
A
#
# COMPACT_ATOMS: atom_id res chain seq x y z
N MET A 1 2.12 15.95 -1.03
CA MET A 1 1.75 16.14 0.40
C MET A 1 1.15 14.88 0.99
N LEU A 2 -0.05 14.44 0.59
CA LEU A 2 -0.65 13.19 1.06
C LEU A 2 0.29 11.99 0.89
N PHE A 3 0.94 11.91 -0.28
CA PHE A 3 1.88 10.85 -0.59
C PHE A 3 3.14 10.83 0.32
N ALA A 4 3.60 11.99 0.75
CA ALA A 4 4.72 12.09 1.70
C ALA A 4 4.27 11.75 3.12
N ALA A 5 3.07 12.20 3.49
CA ALA A 5 2.50 11.94 4.81
C ALA A 5 2.30 10.44 5.02
N ASP A 6 1.78 9.70 4.03
CA ASP A 6 1.66 8.25 4.16
C ASP A 6 3.02 7.56 4.33
N ALA A 7 4.03 7.96 3.54
CA ALA A 7 5.36 7.38 3.65
C ALA A 7 5.98 7.63 5.04
N LEU A 8 5.82 8.84 5.59
CA LEU A 8 6.33 9.19 6.92
C LEU A 8 5.60 8.40 8.02
N PHE A 9 4.26 8.40 8.01
CA PHE A 9 3.46 7.71 9.01
C PHE A 9 3.65 6.19 8.96
N TRP A 10 3.72 5.60 7.77
CA TRP A 10 3.96 4.18 7.62
C TRP A 10 5.36 3.78 8.09
N THR A 11 6.38 4.58 7.76
CA THR A 11 7.75 4.36 8.25
C THR A 11 7.80 4.35 9.77
N GLN A 12 7.13 5.30 10.44
CA GLN A 12 7.05 5.31 11.91
C GLN A 12 6.28 4.10 12.45
N ALA A 13 5.14 3.77 11.85
CA ALA A 13 4.32 2.64 12.28
C ALA A 13 5.07 1.30 12.22
N ILE A 14 5.97 1.12 11.25
CA ILE A 14 6.81 -0.09 11.16
C ILE A 14 7.64 -0.29 12.43
N TYR A 15 8.20 0.78 13.01
CA TYR A 15 8.97 0.69 14.26
C TYR A 15 8.08 0.47 15.49
N GLU A 16 6.87 1.05 15.49
CA GLU A 16 5.97 1.07 16.65
C GLU A 16 5.10 -0.18 16.78
N VAL A 17 4.69 -0.79 15.66
CA VAL A 17 3.80 -1.97 15.65
C VAL A 17 4.36 -3.14 14.85
N GLY A 18 5.44 -2.94 14.09
CA GLY A 18 6.09 -3.98 13.28
C GLY A 18 5.66 -3.97 11.82
N VAL A 19 6.51 -4.51 10.96
CA VAL A 19 6.30 -4.58 9.49
C VAL A 19 5.00 -5.31 9.13
N GLY A 20 4.73 -6.45 9.75
CA GLY A 20 3.57 -7.27 9.43
C GLY A 20 2.24 -6.56 9.73
N LEU A 21 2.04 -6.17 10.98
CA LEU A 21 0.80 -5.53 11.42
C LEU A 21 0.61 -4.13 10.78
N SER A 22 1.68 -3.33 10.61
CA SER A 22 1.58 -2.06 9.88
C SER A 22 1.18 -2.26 8.42
N ALA A 23 1.70 -3.29 7.74
CA ALA A 23 1.29 -3.62 6.38
C ALA A 23 -0.20 -4.01 6.32
N VAL A 24 -0.74 -4.77 7.29
CA VAL A 24 -2.18 -5.07 7.35
C VAL A 24 -3.01 -3.80 7.46
N LEU A 25 -2.65 -2.94 8.42
CA LEU A 25 -3.41 -1.74 8.73
C LEU A 25 -3.39 -0.72 7.59
N VAL A 26 -2.25 -0.55 6.92
CA VAL A 26 -2.17 0.28 5.71
C VAL A 26 -2.96 -0.35 4.56
N ASN A 27 -3.01 -1.68 4.50
CA ASN A 27 -3.79 -2.41 3.50
C ASN A 27 -5.32 -2.35 3.71
N ILE A 28 -5.81 -1.62 4.71
CA ILE A 28 -7.22 -1.24 4.84
C ILE A 28 -7.62 -0.24 3.73
N GLN A 29 -6.65 0.37 3.04
CA GLN A 29 -6.91 1.22 1.87
C GLN A 29 -7.78 0.56 0.79
N VAL A 30 -7.79 -0.78 0.70
CA VAL A 30 -8.68 -1.55 -0.17
C VAL A 30 -10.16 -1.28 0.10
N VAL A 31 -10.52 -0.94 1.34
CA VAL A 31 -11.89 -0.60 1.75
C VAL A 31 -12.13 0.89 1.60
N ILE A 32 -11.17 1.71 2.05
CA ILE A 32 -11.32 3.17 2.12
C ILE A 32 -11.44 3.77 0.72
N VAL A 33 -10.62 3.34 -0.26
CA VAL A 33 -10.63 3.90 -1.62
C VAL A 33 -11.98 3.71 -2.33
N PRO A 34 -12.57 2.50 -2.39
CA PRO A 34 -13.91 2.32 -2.98
C PRO A 34 -15.00 3.04 -2.21
N LEU A 35 -14.91 3.15 -0.88
CA LEU A 35 -15.87 3.93 -0.08
C LEU A 35 -15.80 5.42 -0.41
N LEU A 36 -14.60 5.99 -0.57
CA LEU A 36 -14.43 7.38 -1.01
C LEU A 36 -15.03 7.59 -2.41
N ALA A 37 -14.78 6.66 -3.35
CA ALA A 37 -15.40 6.70 -4.67
C ALA A 37 -16.93 6.60 -4.61
N ARG A 38 -17.48 5.76 -3.73
CA ARG A 38 -18.93 5.64 -3.54
C ARG A 38 -19.57 6.89 -2.93
N LEU A 39 -18.89 7.52 -1.97
CA LEU A 39 -19.41 8.68 -1.24
C LEU A 39 -19.32 9.96 -2.06
N ILE A 40 -18.19 10.17 -2.75
CA ILE A 40 -17.87 11.42 -3.44
C ILE A 40 -18.25 11.34 -4.93
N ASP A 41 -17.83 10.29 -5.63
CA ASP A 41 -18.10 10.12 -7.08
C ASP A 41 -19.44 9.43 -7.35
N ARG A 42 -20.13 8.96 -6.29
CA ARG A 42 -21.38 8.18 -6.37
C ARG A 42 -21.25 6.91 -7.23
N GLU A 43 -20.04 6.39 -7.38
CA GLU A 43 -19.83 5.13 -8.09
C GLU A 43 -20.47 3.97 -7.34
N PRO A 44 -21.33 3.15 -7.98
CA PRO A 44 -21.97 2.04 -7.30
C PRO A 44 -20.92 0.98 -6.92
N LEU A 45 -20.91 0.59 -5.64
CA LEU A 45 -20.15 -0.56 -5.19
C LEU A 45 -20.87 -1.83 -5.65
N SER A 46 -20.14 -2.73 -6.29
CA SER A 46 -20.72 -4.01 -6.67
C SER A 46 -21.05 -4.84 -5.42
N ALA A 47 -22.24 -5.44 -5.36
CA ALA A 47 -22.62 -6.35 -4.26
C ALA A 47 -21.62 -7.51 -4.11
N ARG A 48 -20.95 -7.87 -5.20
CA ARG A 48 -19.88 -8.88 -5.25
C ARG A 48 -18.62 -8.42 -4.51
N PHE A 49 -18.17 -7.19 -4.73
CA PHE A 49 -17.05 -6.62 -3.99
C PHE A 49 -17.34 -6.63 -2.48
N VAL A 50 -18.54 -6.20 -2.09
CA VAL A 50 -18.97 -6.22 -0.68
C VAL A 50 -18.96 -7.65 -0.12
N ALA A 51 -19.40 -8.65 -0.90
CA ALA A 51 -19.37 -10.05 -0.48
C ALA A 51 -17.95 -10.65 -0.35
N VAL A 52 -17.01 -10.20 -1.18
CA VAL A 52 -15.61 -10.67 -1.17
C VAL A 52 -14.76 -9.91 -0.15
N LEU A 53 -15.18 -8.71 0.24
CA LEU A 53 -14.47 -7.84 1.17
C LEU A 53 -14.04 -8.51 2.50
N PRO A 54 -14.88 -9.31 3.19
CA PRO A 54 -14.46 -9.98 4.42
C PRO A 54 -13.33 -10.99 4.18
N VAL A 55 -13.36 -11.67 3.03
CA VAL A 55 -12.33 -12.65 2.64
C VAL A 55 -11.01 -11.96 2.34
N VAL A 56 -11.07 -10.81 1.66
CA VAL A 56 -9.93 -9.95 1.39
C VAL A 56 -9.29 -9.47 2.69
N LEU A 57 -10.09 -8.89 3.60
CA LEU A 57 -9.60 -8.40 4.89
C LEU A 57 -8.97 -9.51 5.73
N LEU A 58 -9.61 -10.68 5.77
CA LEU A 58 -9.05 -11.85 6.46
C LEU A 58 -7.72 -12.28 5.82
N GLY A 59 -7.66 -12.34 4.49
CA GLY A 59 -6.44 -12.63 3.75
C GLY A 59 -5.31 -11.68 4.11
N THR A 60 -5.58 -10.37 4.11
CA THR A 60 -4.62 -9.34 4.51
C THR A 60 -4.11 -9.54 5.93
N VAL A 61 -5.00 -9.80 6.90
CA VAL A 61 -4.62 -10.06 8.30
C VAL A 61 -3.71 -11.28 8.42
N LEU A 62 -4.05 -12.37 7.74
CA LEU A 62 -3.28 -13.62 7.76
C LEU A 62 -1.90 -13.45 7.11
N THR A 63 -1.85 -12.77 5.97
CA THR A 63 -0.61 -12.49 5.21
C THR A 63 0.32 -11.55 5.97
N GLY A 64 -0.21 -10.61 6.74
CA GLY A 64 0.60 -9.69 7.54
C GLY A 64 1.12 -10.29 8.85
N GLY A 65 0.93 -11.59 9.09
CA GLY A 65 1.68 -12.27 10.13
C GLY A 65 1.30 -11.91 11.57
N VAL A 66 0.08 -11.41 11.79
CA VAL A 66 -0.37 -10.93 13.10
C VAL A 66 -0.37 -12.04 14.17
N PHE A 67 -0.44 -13.29 13.75
CA PHE A 67 -0.42 -14.47 14.62
C PHE A 67 0.99 -15.04 14.88
N GLU A 68 2.04 -14.45 14.30
CA GLU A 68 3.41 -14.89 14.50
C GLU A 68 4.03 -14.26 15.75
N SER A 69 4.59 -15.12 16.62
CA SER A 69 5.26 -14.69 17.84
C SER A 69 6.61 -14.04 17.53
N GLY A 70 6.80 -12.78 17.92
CA GLY A 70 8.12 -12.13 17.90
C GLY A 70 8.21 -10.73 17.28
N VAL A 71 7.10 -10.18 16.76
CA VAL A 71 7.11 -8.88 16.05
C VAL A 71 6.13 -7.90 16.71
N ALA A 72 6.29 -7.65 18.02
CA ALA A 72 5.58 -6.57 18.69
C ALA A 72 6.49 -5.34 18.71
N GLY A 73 6.08 -4.28 18.01
CA GLY A 73 6.79 -3.00 18.06
C GLY A 73 6.70 -2.34 19.44
N THR A 74 7.42 -1.24 19.61
CA THR A 74 7.61 -0.59 20.92
C THR A 74 6.37 0.13 21.45
N ALA A 75 5.42 0.49 20.59
CA ALA A 75 4.25 1.31 20.94
C ALA A 75 3.01 0.95 20.06
N PRO A 76 2.30 -0.16 20.35
CA PRO A 76 1.25 -0.69 19.48
C PRO A 76 0.10 0.28 19.18
N VAL A 77 -0.30 1.09 20.16
CA VAL A 77 -1.41 2.06 20.00
C VAL A 77 -0.99 3.19 19.05
N ALA A 78 0.20 3.76 19.24
CA ALA A 78 0.73 4.80 18.36
C ALA A 78 0.89 4.26 16.93
N GLY A 79 1.46 3.06 16.78
CA GLY A 79 1.64 2.44 15.46
C GLY A 79 0.33 2.12 14.76
N THR A 80 -0.73 1.82 15.53
CA THR A 80 -2.08 1.66 14.96
C THR A 80 -2.62 3.00 14.44
N ILE A 81 -2.46 4.08 15.20
CA ILE A 81 -2.88 5.43 14.80
C ILE A 81 -2.10 5.88 13.57
N HIS A 82 -0.77 5.75 13.57
CA HIS A 82 0.07 6.09 12.43
C HIS A 82 -0.25 5.25 11.19
N SER A 83 -0.49 3.94 11.33
CA SER A 83 -0.93 3.11 10.20
C SER A 83 -2.29 3.54 9.65
N ALA A 84 -3.23 3.92 10.52
CA ALA A 84 -4.54 4.41 10.09
C ALA A 84 -4.43 5.76 9.36
N LEU A 85 -3.60 6.68 9.86
CA LEU A 85 -3.31 7.95 9.18
C LEU A 85 -2.64 7.72 7.83
N ALA A 86 -1.68 6.79 7.75
CA ALA A 86 -1.05 6.39 6.50
C ALA A 86 -2.07 5.83 5.51
N ALA A 87 -2.94 4.90 5.94
CA ALA A 87 -4.00 4.34 5.11
C ALA A 87 -4.94 5.42 4.57
N LEU A 88 -5.33 6.40 5.39
CA LEU A 88 -6.17 7.53 4.98
C LEU A 88 -5.47 8.43 3.97
N CYS A 89 -4.23 8.84 4.23
CA CYS A 89 -3.44 9.67 3.32
C CYS A 89 -3.24 8.99 1.97
N TYR A 90 -2.85 7.72 1.98
CA TYR A 90 -2.65 6.91 0.79
C TYR A 90 -3.95 6.72 0.00
N SER A 91 -5.07 6.46 0.69
CA SER A 91 -6.39 6.31 0.04
C SER A 91 -6.84 7.60 -0.62
N ALA A 92 -6.69 8.73 0.06
CA ALA A 92 -7.00 10.04 -0.50
C ALA A 92 -6.10 10.36 -1.71
N PHE A 93 -4.80 10.00 -1.63
CA PHE A 93 -3.88 10.13 -2.74
C PHE A 93 -4.32 9.30 -3.95
N LEU A 94 -4.60 8.01 -3.79
CA LEU A 94 -5.07 7.14 -4.87
C LEU A 94 -6.39 7.63 -5.48
N PHE A 95 -7.31 8.10 -4.64
CA PHE A 95 -8.59 8.67 -5.09
C PHE A 95 -8.38 9.92 -5.97
N LEU A 96 -7.53 10.85 -5.55
CA LEU A 96 -7.20 12.05 -6.33
C LEU A 96 -6.41 11.71 -7.60
N LEU A 97 -5.49 10.76 -7.52
CA LEU A 97 -4.70 10.29 -8.66
C LEU A 97 -5.63 9.74 -9.76
N ARG A 98 -6.67 8.99 -9.37
CA ARG A 98 -7.69 8.49 -10.30
C ARG A 98 -8.47 9.60 -10.98
N ARG A 99 -8.82 10.67 -10.25
CA ARG A 99 -9.50 11.85 -10.81
C ARG A 99 -8.62 12.68 -11.77
N GLY A 100 -7.30 12.47 -11.75
CA GLY A 100 -6.37 13.07 -12.71
C GLY A 100 -6.68 12.77 -14.18
N GLY A 101 -7.41 11.68 -14.44
CA GLY A 101 -8.02 11.37 -15.74
C GLY A 101 -7.03 10.97 -16.86
N PRO A 102 -7.51 10.27 -17.90
CA PRO A 102 -6.66 9.78 -19.01
C PRO A 102 -6.17 10.87 -19.98
N GLY A 103 -6.58 12.14 -19.80
CA GLY A 103 -6.24 13.26 -20.70
C GLY A 103 -5.07 14.13 -20.24
N GLN A 104 -4.51 13.90 -19.06
CA GLN A 104 -3.31 14.60 -18.57
C GLN A 104 -2.07 13.73 -18.77
N PRO A 105 -0.91 14.29 -19.16
CA PRO A 105 0.32 13.53 -19.32
C PRO A 105 0.69 12.87 -17.97
N PRO A 106 0.56 11.54 -17.83
CA PRO A 106 0.70 10.85 -16.54
C PRO A 106 2.09 11.07 -15.95
N VAL A 107 3.10 11.11 -16.83
CA VAL A 107 4.52 11.30 -16.49
C VAL A 107 4.80 12.69 -15.90
N GLN A 108 4.15 13.76 -16.40
CA GLN A 108 4.38 15.12 -15.91
C GLN A 108 3.73 15.36 -14.54
N SER A 109 2.53 14.82 -14.35
CA SER A 109 1.88 14.78 -13.04
C SER A 109 2.69 13.94 -12.05
N TYR A 110 3.27 12.85 -12.51
CA TYR A 110 4.07 11.94 -11.70
C TYR A 110 5.36 12.56 -11.14
N VAL A 111 6.15 13.22 -12.00
CA VAL A 111 7.36 13.93 -11.57
C VAL A 111 7.02 15.00 -10.52
N THR A 112 5.91 15.71 -10.71
CA THR A 112 5.45 16.73 -9.76
C THR A 112 5.00 16.10 -8.42
N ILE A 113 4.29 14.97 -8.47
CA ILE A 113 3.87 14.21 -7.28
C ILE A 113 5.10 13.73 -6.50
N ILE A 114 6.04 13.05 -7.14
CA ILE A 114 7.25 12.54 -6.47
C ILE A 114 8.12 13.68 -5.97
N GLY A 115 8.39 14.69 -6.80
CA GLY A 115 9.23 15.83 -6.41
C GLY A 115 8.66 16.57 -5.20
N SER A 116 7.36 16.89 -5.23
CA SER A 116 6.69 17.54 -4.10
C SER A 116 6.60 16.65 -2.87
N ALA A 117 6.43 15.33 -3.04
CA ALA A 117 6.44 14.38 -1.94
C ALA A 117 7.83 14.23 -1.33
N ALA A 118 8.89 14.19 -2.13
CA ALA A 118 10.28 14.12 -1.65
C ALA A 118 10.63 15.37 -0.83
N CYS A 119 10.30 16.57 -1.33
CA CYS A 119 10.52 17.81 -0.58
C CYS A 119 9.72 17.83 0.74
N ALA A 120 8.46 17.41 0.70
CA ALA A 120 7.62 17.34 1.90
C ALA A 120 8.11 16.29 2.91
N ALA A 121 8.56 15.13 2.44
CA ALA A 121 9.12 14.07 3.28
C ALA A 121 10.44 14.49 3.91
N LEU A 122 11.30 15.20 3.17
CA LEU A 122 12.54 15.79 3.71
C LEU A 122 12.23 16.83 4.78
N ALA A 123 11.31 17.76 4.53
CA ALA A 123 10.91 18.76 5.51
C ALA A 123 10.27 18.12 6.75
N GLY A 124 9.28 17.24 6.57
CA GLY A 124 8.59 16.56 7.65
C GLY A 124 9.52 15.64 8.46
N GLY A 125 10.39 14.89 7.80
CA GLY A 125 11.38 14.04 8.45
C GLY A 125 12.43 14.84 9.23
N ALA A 126 12.85 16.00 8.71
CA ALA A 126 13.77 16.89 9.42
C ALA A 126 13.14 17.44 10.70
N LEU A 127 11.86 17.81 10.66
CA LEU A 127 11.11 18.26 11.84
C LEU A 127 10.92 17.15 12.88
N TRP A 128 10.77 15.90 12.43
CA TRP A 128 10.68 14.73 13.31
C TRP A 128 12.04 14.22 13.84
N GLY A 129 13.15 14.80 13.38
CA GLY A 129 14.50 14.35 13.73
C GLY A 129 14.92 13.01 13.10
N GLY A 130 14.17 12.52 12.11
CA GLY A 130 14.38 11.19 11.49
C GLY A 130 15.22 11.21 10.21
N VAL A 131 15.84 12.34 9.85
CA VAL A 131 16.58 12.48 8.59
C VAL A 131 18.08 12.44 8.83
N THR A 132 18.70 11.37 8.33
CA THR A 132 20.16 11.26 8.23
C THR A 132 20.59 11.56 6.81
N LEU A 133 21.20 12.73 6.59
CA LEU A 133 21.65 13.17 5.26
C LEU A 133 22.85 12.38 4.72
N VAL A 134 23.61 11.75 5.61
CA VAL A 134 24.80 10.96 5.26
C VAL A 134 24.71 9.58 5.91
N PRO A 135 23.83 8.69 5.39
CA PRO A 135 23.58 7.40 6.02
C PRO A 135 24.68 6.35 5.73
N GLY A 136 25.72 6.72 4.96
CA GLY A 136 26.78 5.82 4.50
C GLY A 136 26.38 4.97 3.29
N TRP A 137 27.35 4.37 2.61
CA TRP A 137 27.14 3.68 1.33
C TRP A 137 26.22 2.45 1.41
N GLY A 138 26.25 1.71 2.54
CA GLY A 138 25.39 0.54 2.74
C GLY A 138 23.90 0.90 2.77
N PRO A 139 23.45 1.71 3.75
CA PRO A 139 22.05 2.15 3.80
C PRO A 139 21.65 3.00 2.58
N ALA A 140 22.55 3.82 2.03
CA ALA A 140 22.29 4.58 0.81
C ALA A 140 21.95 3.67 -0.38
N GLY A 141 22.64 2.54 -0.54
CA GLY A 141 22.33 1.56 -1.57
C GLY A 141 20.90 1.00 -1.45
N TRP A 142 20.48 0.62 -0.24
CA TRP A 142 19.12 0.12 0.00
C TRP A 142 18.05 1.20 -0.17
N LEU A 143 18.33 2.44 0.26
CA LEU A 143 17.44 3.58 0.04
C LEU A 143 17.31 3.91 -1.44
N ALA A 144 18.41 3.88 -2.20
CA ALA A 144 18.41 4.09 -3.65
C ALA A 144 17.61 2.99 -4.37
N LEU A 145 17.80 1.74 -3.99
CA LEU A 145 17.05 0.62 -4.55
C LEU A 145 15.54 0.75 -4.25
N THR A 146 15.19 1.09 -3.01
CA THR A 146 13.80 1.31 -2.60
C THR A 146 13.18 2.49 -3.35
N ALA A 147 13.93 3.58 -3.52
CA ALA A 147 13.50 4.74 -4.28
C ALA A 147 13.26 4.38 -5.76
N MET A 148 14.15 3.64 -6.40
CA MET A 148 14.00 3.32 -7.83
C MET A 148 12.91 2.27 -8.06
N CYS A 149 12.95 1.15 -7.34
CA CYS A 149 12.01 0.05 -7.55
C CYS A 149 10.62 0.37 -6.99
N GLY A 150 10.54 0.76 -5.72
CA GLY A 150 9.27 1.02 -5.05
C GLY A 150 8.68 2.37 -5.41
N GLN A 151 9.49 3.43 -5.27
CA GLN A 151 8.97 4.81 -5.39
C GLN A 151 8.85 5.29 -6.83
N VAL A 152 9.80 4.98 -7.72
CA VAL A 152 9.81 5.51 -9.10
C VAL A 152 9.19 4.53 -10.10
N LEU A 153 9.53 3.25 -10.08
CA LEU A 153 8.98 2.29 -11.04
C LEU A 153 7.60 1.80 -10.61
N GLY A 154 7.47 1.36 -9.35
CA GLY A 154 6.21 0.86 -8.80
C GLY A 154 5.07 1.87 -8.94
N TRP A 155 5.31 3.12 -8.53
CA TRP A 155 4.27 4.14 -8.63
C TRP A 155 4.00 4.67 -10.03
N LEU A 156 4.97 4.61 -10.95
CA LEU A 156 4.72 4.96 -12.34
C LEU A 156 3.72 3.97 -12.93
N LEU A 157 3.89 2.68 -12.65
CA LEU A 157 2.95 1.63 -13.06
C LEU A 157 1.57 1.85 -12.43
N VAL A 158 1.50 2.20 -11.14
CA VAL A 158 0.22 2.50 -10.48
C VAL A 158 -0.45 3.73 -11.09
N ALA A 159 0.29 4.81 -11.33
CA ALA A 159 -0.23 6.03 -11.94
C ALA A 159 -0.75 5.81 -13.36
N LEU A 160 -0.09 4.94 -14.14
CA LEU A 160 -0.54 4.57 -15.48
C LEU A 160 -1.78 3.65 -15.45
N SER A 161 -1.86 2.75 -14.47
CA SER A 161 -2.92 1.73 -14.41
C SER A 161 -4.20 2.21 -13.70
N THR A 162 -4.07 3.09 -12.71
CA THR A 162 -5.20 3.54 -11.86
C THR A 162 -6.34 4.19 -12.65
N PRO A 163 -6.08 5.08 -13.63
CA PRO A 163 -7.15 5.68 -14.44
C PRO A 163 -7.88 4.68 -15.36
N LEU A 164 -7.25 3.54 -15.66
CA LEU A 164 -7.76 2.53 -16.58
C LEU A 164 -8.69 1.51 -15.90
N LEU A 165 -8.73 1.51 -14.55
CA LEU A 165 -9.42 0.48 -13.77
C LEU A 165 -10.49 1.12 -12.88
N ARG A 166 -11.55 0.34 -12.59
CA ARG A 166 -12.52 0.67 -11.53
C ARG A 166 -11.81 0.66 -10.17
N ALA A 167 -12.21 1.51 -9.23
CA ALA A 167 -11.59 1.60 -7.89
C ALA A 167 -11.50 0.23 -7.19
N GLU A 168 -12.58 -0.56 -7.23
CA GLU A 168 -12.62 -1.91 -6.65
C GLU A 168 -11.50 -2.82 -7.19
N VAL A 169 -11.19 -2.74 -8.48
CA VAL A 169 -10.19 -3.59 -9.15
C VAL A 169 -8.78 -3.09 -8.85
N SER A 170 -8.54 -1.78 -8.95
CA SER A 170 -7.25 -1.17 -8.63
C SER A 170 -6.84 -1.48 -7.19
N SER A 171 -7.75 -1.27 -6.24
CA SER A 171 -7.55 -1.61 -4.83
C SER A 171 -7.29 -3.10 -4.60
N ALA A 172 -8.02 -4.00 -5.27
CA ALA A 172 -7.81 -5.44 -5.14
C ALA A 172 -6.46 -5.90 -5.73
N VAL A 173 -6.01 -5.30 -6.83
CA VAL A 173 -4.70 -5.60 -7.44
C VAL A 173 -3.55 -5.15 -6.55
N LEU A 174 -3.68 -4.02 -5.85
CA LEU A 174 -2.67 -3.56 -4.89
C LEU A 174 -2.47 -4.51 -3.70
N LEU A 175 -3.47 -5.34 -3.38
CA LEU A 175 -3.31 -6.40 -2.38
C LEU A 175 -2.45 -7.57 -2.85
N LEU A 176 -2.08 -7.65 -4.13
CA LEU A 176 -1.06 -8.59 -4.59
C LEU A 176 0.34 -8.20 -4.10
N THR A 177 0.55 -6.93 -3.70
CA THR A 177 1.83 -6.47 -3.16
C THR A 177 2.30 -7.27 -1.95
N PRO A 178 1.50 -7.49 -0.88
CA PRO A 178 1.93 -8.33 0.25
C PRO A 178 2.16 -9.80 -0.15
N VAL A 179 1.41 -10.34 -1.12
CA VAL A 179 1.68 -11.69 -1.67
C VAL A 179 3.04 -11.74 -2.37
N GLY A 180 3.33 -10.74 -3.21
CA GLY A 180 4.63 -10.60 -3.87
C GLY A 180 5.78 -10.42 -2.89
N ALA A 181 5.58 -9.66 -1.82
CA ALA A 181 6.57 -9.47 -0.76
C ALA A 181 6.92 -10.79 -0.06
N LEU A 182 5.93 -11.62 0.29
CA LEU A 182 6.18 -12.94 0.87
C LEU A 182 6.88 -13.89 -0.11
N LEU A 183 6.48 -13.90 -1.38
CA LEU A 183 7.13 -14.73 -2.40
C LEU A 183 8.58 -14.33 -2.60
N LEU A 184 8.88 -13.04 -2.66
CA LEU A 184 10.25 -12.53 -2.73
C LEU A 184 11.03 -12.86 -1.45
N GLY A 185 10.42 -12.74 -0.27
CA GLY A 185 11.02 -13.18 0.98
C GLY A 185 11.38 -14.67 0.98
N ALA A 186 10.49 -15.51 0.46
CA ALA A 186 10.74 -16.94 0.36
C ALA A 186 11.87 -17.28 -0.62
N ILE A 187 11.89 -16.65 -1.80
CA ILE A 187 12.87 -16.95 -2.86
C ILE A 187 14.24 -16.33 -2.54
N CYS A 188 14.29 -15.04 -2.19
CA CYS A 188 15.54 -14.30 -2.01
C CYS A 188 16.16 -14.50 -0.63
N LEU A 189 15.34 -14.67 0.41
CA LEU A 189 15.81 -14.75 1.80
C LEU A 189 15.69 -16.17 2.38
N GLY A 190 15.13 -17.14 1.64
CA GLY A 190 14.93 -18.51 2.11
C GLY A 190 13.93 -18.61 3.27
N GLN A 191 13.06 -17.60 3.45
CA GLN A 191 12.06 -17.61 4.51
C GLN A 191 10.98 -18.63 4.20
N VAL A 192 10.63 -19.47 5.16
CA VAL A 192 9.51 -20.40 5.02
C VAL A 192 8.24 -19.67 5.48
N PRO A 193 7.29 -19.35 4.58
CA PRO A 193 6.05 -18.68 4.98
C PRO A 193 5.26 -19.56 5.92
N SER A 194 4.61 -18.95 6.91
CA SER A 194 3.75 -19.68 7.83
C SER A 194 2.54 -20.28 7.09
N ALA A 195 1.91 -21.31 7.67
CA ALA A 195 0.67 -21.86 7.13
C ALA A 195 -0.43 -20.79 7.02
N TRP A 196 -0.47 -19.86 7.98
CA TRP A 196 -1.39 -18.73 7.98
C TRP A 196 -1.10 -17.73 6.87
N GLN A 197 0.16 -17.35 6.68
CA GLN A 197 0.57 -16.46 5.58
C GLN A 197 0.23 -17.07 4.21
N THR A 198 0.49 -18.37 4.04
CA THR A 198 0.18 -19.11 2.80
C THR A 198 -1.32 -19.15 2.54
N LEU A 199 -2.13 -19.41 3.57
CA LEU A 199 -3.59 -19.35 3.48
C LEU A 199 -4.06 -17.94 3.10
N GLY A 200 -3.51 -16.91 3.75
CA GLY A 200 -3.80 -15.51 3.46
C GLY A 200 -3.53 -15.14 2.00
N CYS A 201 -2.37 -15.55 1.47
CA CYS A 201 -2.03 -15.40 0.06
C CYS A 201 -3.06 -16.08 -0.85
N GLY A 202 -3.47 -17.31 -0.53
CA GLY A 202 -4.51 -18.02 -1.27
C GLY A 202 -5.84 -17.27 -1.30
N LEU A 203 -6.27 -16.71 -0.16
CA LEU A 203 -7.50 -15.92 -0.05
C LEU A 203 -7.42 -14.62 -0.87
N ILE A 204 -6.29 -13.90 -0.82
CA ILE A 204 -6.07 -12.68 -1.61
C ILE A 204 -6.11 -13.01 -3.11
N LEU A 205 -5.39 -14.04 -3.55
CA LEU A 205 -5.32 -14.43 -4.96
C LEU A 205 -6.69 -14.88 -5.49
N ALA A 206 -7.43 -15.69 -4.73
CA ALA A 206 -8.77 -16.13 -5.09
C ALA A 206 -9.76 -14.96 -5.18
N SER A 207 -9.65 -14.00 -4.26
CA SER A 207 -10.47 -12.78 -4.25
C SER A 207 -10.15 -11.88 -5.43
N ALA A 208 -8.87 -11.61 -5.67
CA ALA A 208 -8.40 -10.81 -6.80
C ALA A 208 -8.85 -11.44 -8.13
N TYR A 209 -8.68 -12.74 -8.30
CA TYR A 209 -9.15 -13.48 -9.48
C TYR A 209 -10.66 -13.34 -9.67
N ARG A 210 -11.48 -13.51 -8.62
CA ARG A 210 -12.94 -13.35 -8.73
C ARG A 210 -13.36 -11.93 -9.11
N ILE A 211 -12.62 -10.92 -8.66
CA ILE A 211 -12.88 -9.51 -8.97
C ILE A 211 -12.45 -9.20 -10.41
N THR A 212 -11.31 -9.71 -10.88
CA THR A 212 -10.73 -9.40 -12.21
C THR A 212 -11.30 -10.26 -13.34
N ALA A 213 -11.49 -11.56 -13.15
CA ALA A 213 -11.86 -12.51 -14.20
C ALA A 213 -13.21 -12.24 -14.88
N ARG A 214 -14.05 -11.37 -14.30
CA ARG A 214 -15.33 -10.95 -14.91
C ARG A 214 -15.40 -9.48 -15.29
N ALA A 215 -14.37 -8.69 -15.00
CA ALA A 215 -14.20 -7.38 -15.63
C ALA A 215 -13.89 -7.54 -17.13
N ALA A 216 -13.23 -8.64 -17.53
CA ALA A 216 -12.99 -9.01 -18.92
C ALA A 216 -14.20 -9.65 -19.64
N ALA A 217 -15.30 -9.93 -18.92
CA ALA A 217 -16.50 -10.57 -19.44
C ALA A 217 -17.69 -9.61 -19.61
N MET A 218 -17.47 -8.30 -19.41
CA MET A 218 -18.40 -7.21 -19.73
C MET A 218 -17.76 -6.30 -20.77
#